data_AF-A0A0D0D5K4-F1
#
_entry.id   AF-A0A0D0D5K4-F1
#
_cell.length_a   1.000
_cell.length_b   1.000
_cell.length_c   1.000
_cell.angle_alpha   90.00
_cell.angle_beta   90.00
_cell.angle_gamma   90.00
#
_symmetry.space_group_name_H-M   'P 1'
#
loop_
_entity.id
_entity.type
_entity.pdbx_description
1 polymer ?
#
loop_
_entity_poly.entity_id
_entity_poly.type
_entity_poly.pdbx_seq_one_letter_code
_entity_poly.pdbx_strand_id
1 'polypeptide(L)' 'KWKAFHVGSNSSCRQHIRGHYDLYATRCADAGLREHHHAVPREIKRARVEGKK' A
#
# COMPACT_ATOMS: atom_id res chain seq x y z
N LYS A 1 -11.11 -1.21 15.93
CA LYS A 1 -9.98 -0.25 15.98
C LYS A 1 -9.12 -0.44 14.72
N TRP A 2 -9.16 0.49 13.77
CA TRP A 2 -8.43 0.36 12.50
C TRP A 2 -6.95 0.66 12.76
N LYS A 3 -6.06 -0.31 12.49
CA LYS A 3 -4.62 -0.12 12.69
C LYS A 3 -4.14 0.95 11.70
N ALA A 4 -3.42 1.96 12.21
CA ALA A 4 -2.89 3.08 11.42
C ALA A 4 -2.11 2.64 10.16
N PHE A 5 -1.54 1.42 10.21
CA PHE A 5 -0.89 0.73 9.11
C PHE A 5 -1.79 0.55 7.88
N HIS A 6 -3.07 0.22 8.05
CA HIS A 6 -4.00 0.03 6.93
C HIS A 6 -4.60 1.34 6.41
N VAL A 7 -4.63 2.38 7.25
CA VAL A 7 -5.27 3.67 6.94
C VAL A 7 -4.29 4.69 6.35
N GLY A 8 -2.98 4.50 6.50
CA GLY A 8 -1.99 5.48 6.04
C GLY A 8 -2.06 6.78 6.84
N SER A 9 -2.24 6.65 8.16
CA SER A 9 -2.70 7.72 9.07
C SER A 9 -1.74 8.92 9.23
N ASN A 10 -0.47 8.81 8.86
CA ASN A 10 0.47 9.94 8.83
C ASN A 10 1.57 9.76 7.75
N SER A 11 2.24 10.85 7.35
CA SER A 11 3.28 10.87 6.30
C SER A 11 4.45 9.93 6.58
N SER A 12 4.91 9.82 7.83
CA SER A 12 5.99 8.90 8.22
C SER A 12 5.55 7.44 8.10
N CYS A 13 4.30 7.13 8.47
CA CYS A 13 3.71 5.81 8.30
C CYS A 13 3.59 5.45 6.82
N ARG A 14 3.22 6.41 5.95
CA ARG A 14 3.22 6.22 4.50
C ARG A 14 4.61 5.92 3.93
N GLN A 15 5.65 6.62 4.39
CA GLN A 15 7.03 6.32 3.98
C GLN A 15 7.49 4.95 4.46
N HIS A 16 7.21 4.60 5.72
CA HIS A 16 7.54 3.28 6.27
C HIS A 16 6.83 2.14 5.52
N ILE A 17 5.54 2.31 5.21
CA ILE A 17 4.78 1.35 4.41
C ILE A 17 5.37 1.19 3.02
N ARG A 18 5.83 2.26 2.37
CA ARG A 18 6.51 2.15 1.06
C ARG A 18 7.81 1.35 1.14
N GLY A 19 8.58 1.52 2.21
CA GLY A 19 9.79 0.72 2.44
C GLY A 19 9.52 -0.78 2.67
N HIS A 20 8.36 -1.10 3.24
CA HIS A 20 7.90 -2.49 3.47
C HIS A 20 6.64 -2.82 2.66
N TYR A 21 6.58 -2.36 1.42
CA TYR A 21 5.34 -2.40 0.63
C TYR A 21 4.85 -3.83 0.37
N ASP A 22 5.77 -4.77 0.16
CA ASP A 22 5.44 -6.19 -0.07
C ASP A 22 4.69 -6.82 1.11
N LEU A 23 5.19 -6.60 2.33
CA LEU A 23 4.54 -7.03 3.57
C LEU A 23 3.19 -6.35 3.76
N TYR A 24 3.10 -5.06 3.41
CA TYR A 24 1.83 -4.32 3.45
C TYR A 24 0.81 -4.88 2.48
N ALA A 25 1.19 -5.11 1.22
CA ALA A 25 0.32 -5.65 0.19
C ALA A 25 -0.19 -7.05 0.56
N THR A 26 0.70 -7.91 1.06
CA THR A 26 0.34 -9.26 1.55
C THR A 26 -0.68 -9.19 2.67
N ARG A 27 -0.46 -8.32 3.68
CA ARG A 27 -1.42 -8.12 4.77
C ARG A 27 -2.73 -7.51 4.33
N CYS A 28 -2.70 -6.65 3.32
CA CYS A 28 -3.90 -6.06 2.74
C CYS A 28 -4.73 -7.14 2.04
N ALA A 29 -4.08 -8.01 1.25
CA ALA A 29 -4.72 -9.15 0.58
C ALA A 29 -5.30 -10.17 1.58
N ASP A 30 -4.53 -10.55 2.61
CA ASP A 30 -4.97 -11.47 3.68
C ASP A 30 -6.18 -10.91 4.45
N ALA A 31 -6.20 -9.61 4.71
CA ALA A 31 -7.31 -8.94 5.37
C ALA A 31 -8.49 -8.61 4.42
N GLY A 32 -8.40 -8.93 3.13
CA GLY A 32 -9.40 -8.55 2.13
C GLY A 32 -9.58 -7.02 1.97
N LEU A 33 -8.57 -6.25 2.36
CA LEU A 33 -8.58 -4.79 2.30
C LEU A 33 -8.00 -4.30 0.98
N ARG A 34 -8.49 -3.14 0.51
CA ARG A 34 -7.86 -2.42 -0.59
C ARG A 34 -6.70 -1.60 -0.07
N GLU A 35 -5.59 -1.68 -0.79
CA GLU A 35 -4.41 -0.89 -0.52
C GLU A 35 -4.70 0.61 -0.63
N HIS A 36 -4.16 1.37 0.30
CA HIS A 36 -4.35 2.80 0.35
C HIS A 36 -3.58 3.48 -0.79
N HIS A 37 -4.26 4.27 -1.62
CA HIS A 37 -3.68 4.87 -2.84
C HIS A 37 -2.42 5.73 -2.58
N HIS A 38 -2.25 6.30 -1.38
CA HIS A 38 -1.05 7.06 -1.04
C HIS A 38 0.11 6.19 -0.55
N ALA A 39 -0.17 4.97 -0.11
CA ALA A 39 0.83 4.00 0.36
C ALA A 39 1.46 3.21 -0.81
N VAL A 40 0.73 3.06 -1.93
CA VAL A 40 1.25 2.39 -3.12
C VAL A 40 2.41 3.18 -3.75
N PRO A 41 3.61 2.58 -3.88
CA PRO A 41 4.76 3.17 -4.57
C PRO A 41 4.46 3.50 -6.02
N ARG A 42 5.17 4.51 -6.56
CA ARG A 42 4.98 4.93 -7.96
C ARG A 42 5.33 3.82 -8.96
N GLU A 43 6.36 3.03 -8.69
CA GLU A 43 6.79 1.92 -9.55
C GLU A 43 5.68 0.88 -9.70
N ILE A 44 5.06 0.50 -8.58
CA ILE A 44 3.92 -0.43 -8.57
C ILE A 44 2.70 0.17 -9.26
N LYS A 45 2.43 1.48 -9.06
CA LYS A 45 1.36 2.16 -9.80
C LYS A 45 1.57 2.10 -11.31
N ARG A 46 2.80 2.32 -11.78
CA ARG A 46 3.13 2.25 -13.21
C ARG A 46 2.99 0.82 -13.74
N ALA A 47 3.51 -0.17 -13.02
CA ALA A 47 3.38 -1.58 -13.39
C ALA A 47 1.92 -2.02 -13.54
N ARG A 48 1.02 -1.56 -12.64
CA ARG A 48 -0.43 -1.85 -12.73
C ARG A 48 -1.13 -1.20 -13.92
N VAL A 49 -0.62 -0.06 -14.40
CA VAL A 49 -1.18 0.64 -15.56
C VAL A 49 -0.65 0.02 -16.86
N GLU A 50 0.65 -0.31 -16.90
CA GLU A 50 1.30 -0.88 -18.09
C GLU A 50 0.81 -2.30 -18.38
N GLY A 51 0.53 -3.12 -17.35
CA GLY A 51 -0.03 -4.47 -17.51
C GLY A 51 -1.50 -4.52 -17.96
N LYS A 52 -2.14 -3.38 -18.17
CA LYS A 52 -3.50 -3.25 -18.75
C LYS A 52 -3.50 -2.77 -20.21
N LYS A 53 -2.33 -2.62 -20.83
CA LYS A 53 -2.20 -2.28 -22.25
C LYS A 53 -2.10 -3.54 -23.09
#